data_AF-N4XX09-F1
#
_entry.id   AF-N4XX09-F1
#
_cell.length_a   1.000
_cell.length_b   1.000
_cell.length_c   1.000
_cell.angle_alpha   90.00
_cell.angle_beta   90.00
_cell.angle_gamma   90.00
#
_symmetry.space_group_name_H-M   'P 1'
#
loop_
_entity.id
_entity.type
_entity.pdbx_description
1 polymer ?
#
loop_
_entity_poly.entity_id
_entity_poly.type
_entity_poly.pdbx_seq_one_letter_code
_entity_poly.pdbx_strand_id
1 'polypeptide(L)'
;MHLQSTLLGFVALTTATNVPSPQHLFANPSVPEKSNYKIPTVHESAIQARRIMRLENIGTLSTIFPNAPHATEQRPSEVAGTPIGLMDYFGDCEPESGNPTILAITIATSFKNVDAGSNITLSMRWHPQDNKWRSPASLPRFSLIGHLEDIDMDAVEKLGVTACFVKKHPDAAWWLPGNRIHESKWVRLVVDDIYWIGGFGDRAYIGWIPKEEWFSVTQDEIDGVQLPGEKSTTWGTLSSWFGLGQQQQGLFEL
;
A
#
# COMPACT_ATOMS: atom_id res chain seq x y z
N MET A 1 16.40 62.02 -37.27
CA MET A 1 15.41 61.18 -37.97
C MET A 1 16.04 59.82 -38.18
N HIS A 2 15.48 58.78 -37.56
CA HIS A 2 15.42 57.36 -37.98
C HIS A 2 14.96 56.56 -36.76
N LEU A 3 13.64 56.40 -36.63
CA LEU A 3 13.03 55.44 -35.71
C LEU A 3 13.27 54.03 -36.27
N GLN A 4 13.91 53.17 -35.50
CA GLN A 4 13.86 51.72 -35.73
C GLN A 4 12.77 51.14 -34.85
N SER A 5 11.71 50.65 -35.50
CA SER A 5 10.61 49.93 -34.89
C SER A 5 11.04 48.50 -34.59
N THR A 6 11.26 48.16 -33.31
CA THR A 6 11.34 46.77 -32.86
C THR A 6 9.93 46.26 -32.59
N LEU A 7 9.46 45.40 -33.48
CA LEU A 7 8.19 44.68 -33.36
C LEU A 7 8.35 43.61 -32.26
N LEU A 8 7.90 43.89 -31.04
CA LEU A 8 7.75 42.91 -29.98
C LEU A 8 6.63 41.93 -30.36
N GLY A 9 7.00 40.70 -30.70
CA GLY A 9 6.06 39.60 -30.92
C GLY A 9 5.36 39.25 -29.62
N PHE A 10 4.08 39.61 -29.51
CA PHE A 10 3.20 39.10 -28.47
C PHE A 10 2.92 37.61 -28.73
N VAL A 11 3.63 36.74 -28.03
CA VAL A 11 3.19 35.35 -27.84
C VAL A 11 1.94 35.42 -26.96
N ALA A 12 0.78 35.19 -27.56
CA ALA A 12 -0.47 35.05 -26.83
C ALA A 12 -0.32 33.86 -25.87
N LEU A 13 -0.21 34.14 -24.56
CA LEU A 13 -0.55 33.16 -23.53
C LEU A 13 -2.04 32.89 -23.67
N THR A 14 -2.39 31.88 -24.46
CA THR A 14 -3.72 31.30 -24.41
C THR A 14 -3.88 30.69 -23.03
N THR A 15 -4.75 31.34 -22.26
CA THR A 15 -5.10 31.00 -20.90
C THR A 15 -5.59 29.55 -20.84
N ALA A 16 -4.89 28.71 -20.09
CA ALA A 16 -5.39 27.44 -19.61
C ALA A 16 -6.59 27.70 -18.67
N THR A 17 -7.76 27.91 -19.26
CA THR A 17 -9.01 28.21 -18.54
C THR A 17 -10.12 27.32 -19.09
N ASN A 18 -9.93 26.01 -18.95
CA ASN A 18 -10.98 25.00 -19.06
C ASN A 18 -10.65 23.79 -18.17
N VAL A 19 -10.07 24.04 -17.00
CA VAL A 19 -10.03 23.02 -15.94
C VAL A 19 -11.36 23.14 -15.19
N PRO A 20 -12.25 22.12 -15.23
CA PRO A 20 -13.47 22.11 -14.43
C PRO A 20 -13.14 22.37 -12.96
N SER A 21 -14.07 23.00 -12.22
CA SER A 21 -13.88 23.25 -10.78
C SER A 21 -13.42 21.97 -10.07
N PRO A 22 -12.33 22.01 -9.24
CA PRO A 22 -11.85 20.86 -8.48
C PRO A 22 -12.94 20.22 -7.61
N GLN A 23 -13.99 20.99 -7.29
CA GLN A 23 -15.15 20.51 -6.55
C GLN A 23 -15.75 19.26 -7.20
N HIS A 24 -15.87 19.15 -8.52
CA HIS A 24 -16.39 17.92 -9.14
C HIS A 24 -15.41 16.73 -9.12
N LEU A 25 -14.11 16.98 -9.00
CA LEU A 25 -13.07 15.94 -8.98
C LEU A 25 -12.92 15.29 -7.59
N PHE A 26 -13.22 16.05 -6.54
CA PHE A 26 -13.16 15.60 -5.15
C PHE A 26 -14.54 15.49 -4.48
N ALA A 27 -15.62 15.93 -5.14
CA ALA A 27 -16.98 15.72 -4.65
C ALA A 27 -17.40 14.28 -4.85
N ASN A 28 -17.77 13.66 -3.75
CA ASN A 28 -18.42 12.37 -3.73
C ASN A 28 -19.87 12.48 -4.23
N PRO A 29 -20.47 11.41 -4.79
CA PRO A 29 -21.87 11.42 -5.22
C PRO A 29 -22.80 11.83 -4.08
N SER A 30 -23.87 12.55 -4.43
CA SER A 30 -24.92 12.97 -3.52
C SER A 30 -25.61 11.73 -2.94
N VAL A 31 -25.41 11.52 -1.64
CA VAL A 31 -26.15 10.50 -0.89
C VAL A 31 -27.51 11.12 -0.55
N PRO A 32 -28.64 10.39 -0.65
CA PRO A 32 -29.93 10.91 -0.19
C PRO A 32 -29.80 11.44 1.25
N GLU A 33 -30.43 12.58 1.53
CA GLU A 33 -30.31 13.43 2.75
C GLU A 33 -30.48 12.73 4.12
N LYS A 34 -30.65 11.40 4.15
CA LYS A 34 -30.74 10.55 5.33
C LYS A 34 -29.51 9.70 5.62
N SER A 35 -28.39 9.86 4.92
CA SER A 35 -27.14 9.23 5.37
C SER A 35 -26.36 10.19 6.27
N ASN A 36 -26.27 9.88 7.56
CA ASN A 36 -25.25 10.48 8.43
C ASN A 36 -23.87 10.01 7.95
N TYR A 37 -23.30 10.75 7.01
CA TYR A 37 -21.96 10.48 6.53
C TYR A 37 -20.97 10.63 7.69
N LYS A 38 -20.21 9.57 7.99
CA LYS A 38 -19.23 9.54 9.08
C LYS A 38 -17.85 9.34 8.50
N ILE A 39 -16.91 10.21 8.89
CA ILE A 39 -15.49 10.02 8.59
C ILE A 39 -15.01 8.75 9.31
N PRO A 40 -14.31 7.83 8.62
CA PRO A 40 -13.75 6.64 9.25
C PRO A 40 -12.91 7.00 10.47
N THR A 41 -13.06 6.25 11.55
CA THR A 41 -12.18 6.28 12.71
C THR A 41 -10.77 5.82 12.33
N VAL A 42 -9.81 6.01 13.23
CA VAL A 42 -8.45 5.50 13.08
C VAL A 42 -8.47 3.98 12.91
N HIS A 43 -9.25 3.27 13.72
CA HIS A 43 -9.39 1.82 13.64
C HIS A 43 -10.03 1.36 12.31
N GLU A 44 -11.13 1.99 11.88
CA GLU A 44 -11.74 1.71 10.55
C GLU A 44 -10.77 2.01 9.39
N SER A 45 -9.84 2.95 9.57
CA SER A 45 -8.78 3.25 8.59
C SER A 45 -7.67 2.18 8.61
N ALA A 46 -7.32 1.66 9.78
CA ALA A 46 -6.39 0.53 9.92
C ALA A 46 -6.94 -0.73 9.26
N ILE A 47 -8.22 -1.04 9.46
CA ILE A 47 -8.91 -2.14 8.79
C ILE A 47 -8.84 -2.00 7.26
N GLN A 48 -9.14 -0.80 6.73
CA GLN A 48 -9.02 -0.53 5.30
C GLN A 48 -7.58 -0.68 4.79
N ALA A 49 -6.59 -0.21 5.53
CA ALA A 49 -5.18 -0.35 5.17
C ALA A 49 -4.75 -1.83 5.10
N ARG A 50 -5.16 -2.63 6.09
CA ARG A 50 -4.94 -4.09 6.10
C ARG A 50 -5.66 -4.79 4.95
N ARG A 51 -6.87 -4.36 4.58
CA ARG A 51 -7.58 -4.87 3.38
C ARG A 51 -6.82 -4.56 2.10
N ILE A 52 -6.29 -3.35 1.96
CA ILE A 52 -5.47 -2.98 0.78
C ILE A 52 -4.21 -3.85 0.73
N MET A 53 -3.49 -4.03 1.85
CA MET A 53 -2.31 -4.90 1.91
C MET A 53 -2.63 -6.36 1.53
N ARG A 54 -3.85 -6.84 1.85
CA ARG A 54 -4.30 -8.19 1.45
C ARG A 54 -4.53 -8.31 -0.06
N LEU A 55 -5.13 -7.28 -0.67
CA LEU A 55 -5.63 -7.30 -2.05
C LEU A 55 -4.62 -6.82 -3.09
N GLU A 56 -3.77 -5.86 -2.74
CA GLU A 56 -2.65 -5.43 -3.56
C GLU A 56 -1.48 -6.41 -3.42
N ASN A 57 -0.59 -6.41 -4.42
CA ASN A 57 0.59 -7.28 -4.46
C ASN A 57 1.87 -6.52 -4.86
N ILE A 58 1.74 -5.26 -5.28
CA ILE A 58 2.85 -4.42 -5.74
C ILE A 58 2.82 -3.10 -4.97
N GLY A 59 3.97 -2.68 -4.45
CA GLY A 59 4.13 -1.41 -3.75
C GLY A 59 5.41 -0.69 -4.17
N THR A 60 5.65 0.46 -3.54
CA THR A 60 6.89 1.23 -3.75
C THR A 60 7.72 1.21 -2.48
N LEU A 61 8.89 0.56 -2.54
CA LEU A 61 9.89 0.66 -1.49
C LEU A 61 10.68 1.94 -1.66
N SER A 62 10.76 2.74 -0.60
CA SER A 62 11.57 3.96 -0.58
C SER A 62 12.71 3.81 0.42
N THR A 63 13.94 4.02 -0.06
CA THR A 63 15.18 3.94 0.72
C THR A 63 16.06 5.15 0.41
N ILE A 64 17.14 5.34 1.16
CA ILE A 64 18.09 6.44 1.06
C ILE A 64 19.42 5.89 0.57
N PHE A 65 20.03 6.54 -0.41
CA PHE A 65 21.39 6.19 -0.80
C PHE A 65 22.37 6.43 0.36
N PRO A 66 23.19 5.43 0.74
CA PRO A 66 24.19 5.59 1.77
C PRO A 66 25.26 6.60 1.36
N ASN A 67 25.88 7.25 2.35
CA ASN A 67 27.01 8.17 2.11
C ASN A 67 28.30 7.44 1.72
N ALA A 68 28.42 6.17 2.10
CA ALA A 68 29.59 5.36 1.78
C ALA A 68 29.48 4.82 0.33
N PRO A 69 30.61 4.76 -0.42
CA PRO A 69 30.62 4.12 -1.72
C PRO A 69 30.20 2.66 -1.62
N HIS A 70 29.35 2.21 -2.54
CA HIS A 70 28.87 0.84 -2.56
C HIS A 70 29.87 -0.06 -3.32
N ALA A 71 30.29 -1.17 -2.72
CA ALA A 71 31.33 -2.04 -3.30
C ALA A 71 30.93 -2.67 -4.65
N THR A 72 29.62 -2.87 -4.88
CA THR A 72 29.09 -3.62 -6.04
C THR A 72 28.36 -2.75 -7.06
N GLU A 73 28.38 -1.42 -6.93
CA GLU A 73 27.60 -0.53 -7.79
C GLU A 73 28.30 0.82 -7.96
N GLN A 74 28.48 1.27 -9.21
CA GLN A 74 29.04 2.59 -9.52
C GLN A 74 27.96 3.66 -9.37
N ARG A 75 27.78 4.14 -8.14
CA ARG A 75 26.82 5.21 -7.83
C ARG A 75 27.48 6.57 -7.99
N PRO A 76 26.84 7.55 -8.67
CA PRO A 76 27.29 8.93 -8.63
C PRO A 76 27.38 9.42 -7.18
N SER A 77 28.47 10.10 -6.81
CA SER A 77 28.66 10.56 -5.43
C SER A 77 27.60 11.58 -4.99
N GLU A 78 26.98 12.28 -5.95
CA GLU A 78 26.01 13.35 -5.73
C GLU A 78 24.65 12.83 -5.24
N VAL A 79 24.36 11.54 -5.38
CA VAL A 79 23.08 10.97 -4.93
C VAL A 79 23.08 10.55 -3.47
N ALA A 80 24.21 10.59 -2.77
CA ALA A 80 24.31 10.27 -1.35
C ALA A 80 23.28 11.07 -0.52
N GLY A 81 22.54 10.38 0.37
CA GLY A 81 21.47 10.96 1.18
C GLY A 81 20.17 11.25 0.43
N THR A 82 20.11 11.05 -0.90
CA THR A 82 18.89 11.23 -1.69
C THR A 82 17.99 10.00 -1.58
N PRO A 83 16.66 10.15 -1.40
CA PRO A 83 15.75 9.03 -1.41
C PRO A 83 15.54 8.50 -2.84
N ILE A 84 15.31 7.19 -2.95
CA ILE A 84 14.88 6.52 -4.17
C ILE A 84 13.67 5.64 -3.87
N GLY A 85 12.64 5.74 -4.71
CA GLY A 85 11.46 4.88 -4.67
C GLY A 85 11.45 3.93 -5.85
N LEU A 86 11.42 2.61 -5.59
CA LEU A 86 11.35 1.57 -6.61
C LEU A 86 10.17 0.65 -6.34
N MET A 87 9.63 0.06 -7.42
CA MET A 87 8.55 -0.91 -7.31
C MET A 87 9.11 -2.26 -6.87
N ASP A 88 8.44 -2.89 -5.90
CA ASP A 88 8.78 -4.23 -5.41
C ASP A 88 7.51 -5.06 -5.15
N TYR A 89 7.68 -6.38 -5.21
CA TYR A 89 6.62 -7.35 -4.90
C TYR A 89 6.55 -7.59 -3.40
N PHE A 90 5.32 -7.60 -2.87
CA PHE A 90 5.06 -7.99 -1.50
C PHE A 90 3.86 -8.92 -1.42
N GLY A 91 3.68 -9.58 -0.28
CA GLY A 91 2.50 -10.38 0.00
C GLY A 91 2.17 -10.39 1.50
N ASP A 92 0.88 -10.33 1.81
CA ASP A 92 0.37 -10.62 3.16
C ASP A 92 0.34 -12.14 3.41
N CYS A 93 1.53 -12.74 3.56
CA CYS A 93 1.74 -14.18 3.73
C CYS A 93 1.99 -14.61 5.18
N GLU A 94 2.02 -13.64 6.08
CA GLU A 94 2.04 -13.83 7.53
C GLU A 94 0.87 -13.04 8.14
N PRO A 95 -0.39 -13.39 7.79
CA PRO A 95 -1.54 -12.52 7.99
C PRO A 95 -1.79 -12.16 9.46
N GLU A 96 -1.42 -13.03 10.39
CA GLU A 96 -1.54 -12.82 11.83
C GLU A 96 -0.53 -11.79 12.36
N SER A 97 0.60 -11.59 11.67
CA SER A 97 1.64 -10.68 12.15
C SER A 97 1.37 -9.23 11.78
N GLY A 98 0.50 -8.95 10.82
CA GLY A 98 0.29 -7.59 10.28
C GLY A 98 1.50 -7.02 9.54
N ASN A 99 2.47 -7.85 9.16
CA ASN A 99 3.69 -7.42 8.47
C ASN A 99 3.69 -8.00 7.06
N PRO A 100 4.00 -7.21 6.01
CA PRO A 100 4.10 -7.76 4.67
C PRO A 100 5.41 -8.53 4.50
N THR A 101 5.30 -9.66 3.81
CA THR A 101 6.43 -10.49 3.38
C THR A 101 6.92 -10.01 2.02
N ILE A 102 8.24 -9.97 1.84
CA ILE A 102 8.91 -9.53 0.61
C ILE A 102 9.93 -10.60 0.20
N LEU A 103 10.01 -10.85 -1.11
CA LEU A 103 11.11 -11.62 -1.69
C LEU A 103 12.23 -10.65 -2.08
N ALA A 104 13.21 -10.49 -1.21
CA ALA A 104 14.31 -9.55 -1.43
C ALA A 104 15.31 -10.12 -2.43
N ILE A 105 15.46 -9.48 -3.59
CA ILE A 105 16.51 -9.82 -4.56
C ILE A 105 17.71 -8.92 -4.30
N THR A 106 18.80 -9.47 -3.78
CA THR A 106 19.92 -8.70 -3.18
C THR A 106 20.66 -7.80 -4.17
N ILE A 107 20.46 -8.00 -5.48
CA ILE A 107 21.01 -7.11 -6.51
C ILE A 107 20.27 -5.76 -6.59
N ALA A 108 19.02 -5.67 -6.12
CA ALA A 108 18.22 -4.46 -6.24
C ALA A 108 18.71 -3.35 -5.29
N THR A 109 18.61 -2.10 -5.76
CA THR A 109 19.10 -0.91 -5.05
C THR A 109 18.45 -0.74 -3.67
N SER A 110 17.15 -1.06 -3.55
CA SER A 110 16.41 -0.98 -2.27
C SER A 110 17.09 -1.79 -1.18
N PHE A 111 17.39 -3.08 -1.43
CA PHE A 111 17.98 -3.97 -0.44
C PHE A 111 19.45 -3.64 -0.16
N LYS A 112 20.22 -3.28 -1.19
CA LYS A 112 21.59 -2.74 -1.01
C LYS A 112 21.63 -1.51 -0.10
N ASN A 113 20.65 -0.62 -0.22
CA ASN A 113 20.56 0.56 0.64
C ASN A 113 20.23 0.16 2.08
N VAL A 114 19.31 -0.76 2.29
CA VAL A 114 18.97 -1.29 3.64
C VAL A 114 20.17 -1.97 4.28
N ASP A 115 20.89 -2.83 3.54
CA ASP A 115 22.10 -3.49 4.02
C ASP A 115 23.20 -2.49 4.42
N ALA A 116 23.19 -1.30 3.81
CA ALA A 116 24.07 -0.18 4.15
C ALA A 116 23.51 0.74 5.26
N GLY A 117 22.42 0.36 5.93
CA GLY A 117 21.82 1.07 7.07
C GLY A 117 20.71 2.07 6.70
N SER A 118 20.14 1.99 5.51
CA SER A 118 18.99 2.83 5.15
C SER A 118 17.72 2.39 5.87
N ASN A 119 16.95 3.38 6.34
CA ASN A 119 15.53 3.18 6.65
C ASN A 119 14.77 2.77 5.38
N ILE A 120 13.64 2.10 5.56
CA ILE A 120 12.78 1.66 4.47
C ILE A 120 11.32 1.98 4.75
N THR A 121 10.59 2.32 3.69
CA THR A 121 9.13 2.43 3.74
C THR A 121 8.50 1.68 2.58
N LEU A 122 7.32 1.10 2.78
CA LEU A 122 6.51 0.48 1.73
C LEU A 122 5.24 1.31 1.54
N SER A 123 5.18 2.04 0.43
CA SER A 123 4.00 2.80 0.03
C SER A 123 3.07 1.96 -0.84
N MET A 124 1.78 1.99 -0.52
CA MET A 124 0.71 1.28 -1.22
C MET A 124 -0.45 2.24 -1.52
N ARG A 125 -1.17 1.95 -2.59
CA ARG A 125 -2.43 2.64 -2.93
C ARG A 125 -3.45 1.62 -3.41
N TRP A 126 -4.71 1.93 -3.18
CA TRP A 126 -5.80 1.09 -3.64
C TRP A 126 -6.10 1.28 -5.13
N HIS A 127 -6.23 0.17 -5.86
CA HIS A 127 -6.70 0.12 -7.23
C HIS A 127 -8.10 -0.53 -7.30
N PRO A 128 -9.17 0.27 -7.52
CA PRO A 128 -10.52 -0.26 -7.71
C PRO A 128 -10.57 -1.30 -8.83
N GLN A 129 -11.38 -2.32 -8.62
CA GLN A 129 -11.51 -3.48 -9.50
C GLN A 129 -12.79 -3.43 -10.36
N ASP A 130 -13.55 -2.33 -10.28
CA ASP A 130 -14.70 -2.05 -11.11
C ASP A 130 -14.33 -1.14 -12.31
N ASN A 131 -15.29 -0.91 -13.20
CA ASN A 131 -15.10 -0.06 -14.39
C ASN A 131 -15.45 1.42 -14.12
N LYS A 132 -15.61 1.84 -12.86
CA LYS A 132 -16.01 3.22 -12.53
C LYS A 132 -14.76 4.06 -12.31
N TRP A 133 -14.58 5.09 -13.15
CA TRP A 133 -13.50 6.04 -12.95
C TRP A 133 -13.64 6.76 -11.61
N ARG A 134 -12.53 6.85 -10.89
CA ARG A 134 -12.34 7.63 -9.68
C ARG A 134 -11.00 8.34 -9.79
N SER A 135 -10.89 9.54 -9.24
CA SER A 135 -9.59 10.20 -9.14
C SER A 135 -8.68 9.35 -8.24
N PRO A 136 -7.43 9.00 -8.65
CA PRO A 136 -6.49 8.30 -7.78
C PRO A 136 -6.22 9.03 -6.46
N ALA A 137 -6.37 10.36 -6.48
CA ALA A 137 -6.22 11.19 -5.30
C ALA A 137 -7.40 11.09 -4.32
N SER A 138 -8.57 10.64 -4.79
CA SER A 138 -9.76 10.37 -3.95
C SER A 138 -9.76 8.97 -3.33
N LEU A 139 -8.79 8.12 -3.70
CA LEU A 139 -8.69 6.74 -3.23
C LEU A 139 -7.68 6.61 -2.09
N PRO A 140 -7.86 5.61 -1.22
CA PRO A 140 -6.94 5.41 -0.11
C PRO A 140 -5.53 5.03 -0.54
N ARG A 141 -4.54 5.52 0.21
CA ARG A 141 -3.13 5.21 0.08
C ARG A 141 -2.43 5.41 1.42
N PHE A 142 -1.36 4.66 1.65
CA PHE A 142 -0.63 4.70 2.90
C PHE A 142 0.81 4.26 2.73
N SER A 143 1.62 4.55 3.72
CA SER A 143 3.00 4.08 3.81
C SER A 143 3.20 3.36 5.13
N LEU A 144 3.82 2.18 5.06
CA LEU A 144 4.36 1.47 6.20
C LEU A 144 5.82 1.88 6.37
N ILE A 145 6.20 2.32 7.56
CA ILE A 145 7.56 2.63 7.94
C ILE A 145 8.03 1.49 8.84
N GLY A 146 9.23 0.98 8.60
CA GLY A 146 9.72 -0.16 9.36
C GLY A 146 11.14 -0.56 9.04
N HIS A 147 11.46 -1.80 9.38
CA HIS A 147 12.75 -2.43 9.14
C HIS A 147 12.57 -3.85 8.59
N LEU A 148 13.60 -4.36 7.91
CA LEU A 148 13.60 -5.71 7.37
C LEU A 148 14.21 -6.70 8.36
N GLU A 149 13.51 -7.79 8.60
CA GLU A 149 14.02 -8.97 9.30
C GLU A 149 14.05 -10.16 8.35
N ASP A 150 15.12 -10.95 8.37
CA ASP A 150 15.19 -12.19 7.60
C ASP A 150 14.21 -13.22 8.18
N ILE A 151 13.52 -13.95 7.31
CA ILE A 151 12.63 -15.05 7.71
C ILE A 151 13.40 -16.35 7.54
N ASP A 152 13.59 -17.07 8.64
CA ASP A 152 14.23 -18.39 8.63
C ASP A 152 13.49 -19.38 7.72
N MET A 153 14.23 -20.21 7.00
CA MET A 153 13.65 -21.17 6.06
C MET A 153 12.69 -22.16 6.73
N ASP A 154 12.96 -22.58 7.97
CA ASP A 154 12.04 -23.41 8.75
C ASP A 154 10.69 -22.71 8.98
N ALA A 155 10.71 -21.39 9.22
CA ALA A 155 9.51 -20.58 9.36
C ALA A 155 8.79 -20.40 8.01
N VAL A 156 9.55 -20.17 6.93
CA VAL A 156 9.02 -20.08 5.55
C VAL A 156 8.24 -21.35 5.19
N GLU A 157 8.80 -22.53 5.48
CA GLU A 157 8.15 -23.82 5.22
C GLU A 157 6.92 -24.02 6.10
N LYS A 158 7.05 -23.79 7.42
CA LYS A 158 5.96 -23.97 8.39
C LYS A 158 4.77 -23.07 8.11
N LEU A 159 5.01 -21.82 7.71
CA LEU A 159 3.98 -20.82 7.42
C LEU A 159 3.48 -20.89 5.96
N GLY A 160 4.13 -21.70 5.11
CA GLY A 160 3.75 -21.81 3.69
C GLY A 160 3.98 -20.52 2.90
N VAL A 161 4.95 -19.70 3.32
CA VAL A 161 5.23 -18.36 2.74
C VAL A 161 5.45 -18.44 1.24
N THR A 162 6.27 -19.40 0.78
CA THR A 162 6.56 -19.59 -0.65
C THR A 162 5.29 -19.83 -1.47
N ALA A 163 4.41 -20.73 -1.01
CA ALA A 163 3.18 -21.06 -1.71
C ALA A 163 2.20 -19.87 -1.75
N CYS A 164 2.07 -19.15 -0.63
CA CYS A 164 1.29 -17.93 -0.57
C CYS A 164 1.81 -16.86 -1.53
N PHE A 165 3.12 -16.61 -1.53
CA PHE A 165 3.73 -15.54 -2.30
C PHE A 165 3.64 -15.81 -3.80
N VAL A 166 3.98 -17.03 -4.24
CA VAL A 166 3.90 -17.44 -5.66
C VAL A 166 2.45 -17.45 -6.16
N LYS A 167 1.47 -17.70 -5.29
CA LYS A 167 0.04 -17.56 -5.68
C LYS A 167 -0.30 -16.11 -6.06
N LYS A 168 0.31 -15.11 -5.40
CA LYS A 168 0.13 -13.68 -5.73
C LYS A 168 1.05 -13.22 -6.87
N HIS A 169 2.22 -13.85 -7.01
CA HIS A 169 3.28 -13.52 -7.97
C HIS A 169 3.78 -14.79 -8.68
N PRO A 170 3.05 -15.31 -9.68
CA PRO A 170 3.38 -16.61 -10.30
C PRO A 170 4.75 -16.62 -10.99
N ASP A 171 5.18 -15.47 -11.49
CA ASP A 171 6.49 -15.26 -12.10
C ASP A 171 7.64 -15.34 -11.09
N ALA A 172 7.40 -15.02 -9.82
CA ALA A 172 8.41 -15.10 -8.76
C ALA A 172 8.98 -16.52 -8.52
N ALA A 173 8.27 -17.56 -8.99
CA ALA A 173 8.77 -18.93 -9.00
C ALA A 173 10.15 -19.07 -9.67
N TRP A 174 10.50 -18.17 -10.60
CA TRP A 174 11.76 -18.21 -11.34
C TRP A 174 12.95 -17.61 -10.59
N TRP A 175 12.75 -16.90 -9.46
CA TRP A 175 13.83 -16.27 -8.69
C TRP A 175 13.67 -16.43 -7.18
N LEU A 176 13.06 -17.56 -6.76
CA LEU A 176 13.04 -17.98 -5.36
C LEU A 176 14.45 -18.22 -4.81
N PRO A 177 14.63 -18.23 -3.47
CA PRO A 177 15.93 -18.50 -2.86
C PRO A 177 16.51 -19.83 -3.35
N GLY A 178 17.83 -19.85 -3.58
CA GLY A 178 18.53 -20.96 -4.24
C GLY A 178 18.66 -20.83 -5.76
N ASN A 179 18.16 -19.74 -6.36
CA ASN A 179 18.44 -19.41 -7.76
C ASN A 179 19.96 -19.17 -7.99
N ARG A 180 20.46 -19.57 -9.17
CA ARG A 180 21.90 -19.54 -9.52
C ARG A 180 22.37 -18.23 -10.17
N ILE A 181 21.47 -17.34 -10.57
CA ILE A 181 21.75 -16.09 -11.29
C ILE A 181 21.83 -14.92 -10.30
N HIS A 182 20.78 -14.75 -9.49
CA HIS A 182 20.70 -13.73 -8.47
C HIS A 182 20.25 -14.35 -7.15
N GLU A 183 20.90 -13.94 -6.07
CA GLU A 183 20.53 -14.35 -4.72
C GLU A 183 19.25 -13.61 -4.30
N SER A 184 18.32 -14.37 -3.72
CA SER A 184 17.13 -13.83 -3.10
C SER A 184 16.93 -14.47 -1.73
N LYS A 185 16.29 -13.72 -0.83
CA LYS A 185 15.94 -14.17 0.51
C LYS A 185 14.55 -13.69 0.91
N TRP A 186 13.92 -14.41 1.83
CA TRP A 186 12.65 -14.01 2.41
C TRP A 186 12.89 -13.02 3.53
N VAL A 187 12.21 -11.87 3.46
CA VAL A 187 12.27 -10.86 4.50
C VAL A 187 10.86 -10.44 4.91
N ARG A 188 10.71 -10.06 6.17
CA ARG A 188 9.54 -9.44 6.73
C ARG A 188 9.81 -7.95 6.89
N LEU A 189 8.91 -7.10 6.41
CA LEU A 189 8.91 -5.69 6.80
C LEU A 189 8.17 -5.56 8.13
N VAL A 190 8.90 -5.52 9.23
CA VAL A 190 8.32 -5.27 10.56
C VAL A 190 7.83 -3.83 10.60
N VAL A 191 6.52 -3.66 10.77
CA VAL A 191 5.88 -2.35 10.76
C VAL A 191 6.11 -1.64 12.10
N ASP A 192 6.65 -0.43 12.02
CA ASP A 192 6.87 0.45 13.17
C ASP A 192 5.88 1.60 13.20
N ASP A 193 5.69 2.28 12.08
CA ASP A 193 4.74 3.39 11.95
C ASP A 193 3.91 3.30 10.67
N ILE A 194 2.72 3.89 10.70
CA ILE A 194 1.76 3.84 9.60
C ILE A 194 1.22 5.24 9.34
N TYR A 195 1.41 5.73 8.11
CA TYR A 195 0.83 7.00 7.67
C TYR A 195 -0.25 6.77 6.62
N TRP A 196 -1.48 7.18 6.93
CA TRP A 196 -2.68 6.91 6.14
C TRP A 196 -3.26 8.18 5.48
N ILE A 197 -3.70 8.03 4.24
CA ILE A 197 -4.50 9.00 3.51
C ILE A 197 -5.70 8.25 2.93
N GLY A 198 -6.89 8.41 3.50
CA GLY A 198 -8.09 7.72 2.99
C GLY A 198 -8.62 8.24 1.64
N GLY A 199 -8.09 9.37 1.17
CA GLY A 199 -8.48 10.06 -0.07
C GLY A 199 -8.67 11.55 0.18
N PHE A 200 -8.44 12.38 -0.84
CA PHE A 200 -8.73 13.80 -0.77
C PHE A 200 -10.22 14.08 -1.04
N GLY A 201 -10.81 14.92 -0.18
CA GLY A 201 -12.23 15.24 -0.11
C GLY A 201 -12.60 15.63 1.33
N ASP A 202 -13.89 15.68 1.65
CA ASP A 202 -14.42 15.95 3.00
C ASP A 202 -14.78 14.68 3.78
N ARG A 203 -14.29 13.52 3.31
CA ARG A 203 -14.81 12.18 3.65
C ARG A 203 -13.77 11.13 4.06
N ALA A 204 -12.62 11.55 4.54
CA ALA A 204 -11.58 10.60 4.91
C ALA A 204 -10.76 11.06 6.10
N TYR A 205 -10.35 10.08 6.90
CA TYR A 205 -9.27 10.28 7.86
C TYR A 205 -7.94 10.39 7.11
N ILE A 206 -7.10 11.32 7.55
CA ILE A 206 -5.73 11.51 7.09
C ILE A 206 -4.88 11.68 8.36
N GLY A 207 -3.87 10.85 8.53
CA GLY A 207 -3.02 10.92 9.71
C GLY A 207 -2.30 9.62 10.02
N TRP A 208 -1.64 9.63 11.16
CA TRP A 208 -0.90 8.49 11.70
C TRP A 208 -1.85 7.47 12.33
N ILE A 209 -1.70 6.21 11.96
CA ILE A 209 -2.38 5.10 12.65
C ILE A 209 -1.41 4.60 13.73
N PRO A 210 -1.81 4.60 15.02
CA PRO A 210 -0.99 4.05 16.09
C PRO A 210 -0.62 2.60 15.84
N LYS A 211 0.58 2.21 16.26
CA LYS A 211 1.11 0.85 16.09
C LYS A 211 0.16 -0.18 16.70
N GLU A 212 -0.39 0.10 17.88
CA GLU A 212 -1.32 -0.77 18.60
C GLU A 212 -2.63 -0.97 17.83
N GLU A 213 -3.12 0.06 17.14
CA GLU A 213 -4.31 -0.03 16.29
C GLU A 213 -4.05 -0.86 15.03
N TRP A 214 -2.85 -0.77 14.45
CA TRP A 214 -2.48 -1.59 13.30
C TRP A 214 -2.46 -3.08 13.63
N PHE A 215 -1.89 -3.43 14.78
CA PHE A 215 -1.78 -4.81 15.25
C PHE A 215 -3.03 -5.34 15.94
N SER A 216 -4.00 -4.49 16.32
CA SER A 216 -5.28 -4.93 16.88
C SER A 216 -6.27 -5.44 15.82
N VAL A 217 -6.10 -5.05 14.55
CA VAL A 217 -6.99 -5.44 13.45
C VAL A 217 -7.01 -6.96 13.26
N THR A 218 -8.22 -7.52 13.30
CA THR A 218 -8.50 -8.95 13.16
C THR A 218 -8.76 -9.35 11.71
N GLN A 219 -8.67 -10.66 11.43
CA GLN A 219 -8.98 -11.21 10.11
C GLN A 219 -10.46 -11.00 9.74
N ASP A 220 -11.38 -11.14 10.70
CA ASP A 220 -12.82 -10.96 10.47
C ASP A 220 -13.14 -9.51 10.07
N GLU A 221 -12.45 -8.53 10.66
CA GLU A 221 -12.60 -7.12 10.29
C GLU A 221 -12.07 -6.85 8.88
N ILE A 222 -10.92 -7.43 8.53
CA ILE A 222 -10.35 -7.35 7.17
C ILE A 222 -11.30 -7.97 6.14
N ASP A 223 -11.98 -9.06 6.48
CA ASP A 223 -12.90 -9.72 5.56
C ASP A 223 -14.29 -9.06 5.52
N GLY A 224 -14.67 -8.36 6.59
CA GLY A 224 -15.93 -7.63 6.70
C GLY A 224 -15.92 -6.25 6.04
N VAL A 225 -14.76 -5.63 5.84
CA VAL A 225 -14.66 -4.33 5.15
C VAL A 225 -14.70 -4.49 3.63
N GLN A 226 -15.31 -3.52 2.93
CA GLN A 226 -15.26 -3.44 1.48
C GLN A 226 -14.71 -2.08 1.04
N LEU A 227 -13.66 -2.11 0.22
CA LEU A 227 -13.06 -0.90 -0.35
C LEU A 227 -13.88 -0.38 -1.54
N PRO A 228 -13.79 0.94 -1.85
CA PRO A 228 -14.46 1.51 -3.01
C PRO A 228 -14.08 0.80 -4.32
N GLY A 229 -15.07 0.18 -4.97
CA GLY A 229 -14.87 -0.55 -6.22
C GLY A 229 -14.16 -1.89 -6.08
N GLU A 230 -14.06 -2.44 -4.87
CA GLU A 230 -13.66 -3.83 -4.65
C GLU A 230 -14.71 -4.79 -5.20
N LYS A 231 -14.28 -5.81 -5.96
CA LYS A 231 -15.19 -6.87 -6.42
C LYS A 231 -15.71 -7.65 -5.20
N SER A 232 -17.02 -7.79 -5.09
CA SER A 232 -17.61 -8.61 -4.04
C SER A 232 -17.14 -10.06 -4.20
N THR A 233 -16.36 -10.56 -3.25
CA THR A 233 -16.04 -11.99 -3.22
C THR A 233 -17.28 -12.70 -2.68
N THR A 234 -17.99 -13.43 -3.54
CA THR A 234 -19.27 -14.12 -3.24
C THR A 234 -19.16 -15.15 -2.10
N TRP A 235 -17.96 -15.44 -1.61
CA TRP A 235 -17.71 -16.35 -0.48
C TRP A 235 -18.13 -15.81 0.89
N GLY A 236 -17.98 -14.51 1.16
CA GLY A 236 -18.40 -13.93 2.45
C GLY A 236 -19.92 -13.98 2.63
N THR A 237 -20.66 -13.77 1.54
CA THR A 237 -22.14 -13.82 1.53
C THR A 237 -22.66 -15.25 1.67
N LEU A 238 -21.94 -16.26 1.17
CA LEU A 238 -22.30 -17.67 1.34
C LEU A 238 -22.03 -18.15 2.77
N SER A 239 -20.96 -17.71 3.42
CA SER A 239 -20.65 -18.09 4.82
C SER A 239 -21.66 -17.55 5.84
N SER A 240 -22.21 -16.34 5.61
CA SER A 240 -23.29 -15.79 6.42
C SER A 240 -24.67 -16.39 6.11
N TRP A 241 -24.86 -16.96 4.91
CA TRP A 241 -26.07 -17.69 4.54
C TRP A 241 -26.05 -19.16 4.99
N PHE A 242 -24.88 -19.81 4.98
CA PHE A 242 -24.66 -21.16 5.51
C PHE A 242 -24.42 -21.16 7.02
N GLY A 243 -25.26 -20.41 7.74
CA GLY A 243 -25.30 -20.39 9.19
C GLY A 243 -25.16 -21.80 9.76
N LEU A 244 -24.01 -22.06 10.38
CA LEU A 244 -23.83 -23.10 11.38
C LEU A 244 -24.69 -22.71 12.57
N GLY A 245 -25.98 -23.01 12.45
CA GLY A 245 -26.90 -23.00 13.56
C GLY A 245 -26.50 -24.10 14.54
N GLN A 246 -26.02 -23.70 15.71
CA GLN A 246 -26.33 -24.44 16.92
C GLN A 246 -26.75 -23.49 18.04
N GLN A 247 -28.07 -23.47 18.19
CA GLN A 247 -28.85 -23.19 19.37
C GLN A 247 -28.13 -23.53 20.69
N GLN A 248 -27.94 -22.54 21.56
CA GLN A 248 -28.15 -22.76 22.98
C GLN A 248 -28.86 -21.56 23.59
N GLN A 249 -30.18 -21.69 23.70
CA GLN A 249 -30.96 -20.99 24.71
C GLN A 249 -30.42 -21.43 26.07
N GLY A 250 -29.92 -20.48 26.85
CA GLY A 250 -29.59 -20.64 28.26
C GLY A 250 -30.04 -19.37 28.97
N LEU A 251 -31.20 -19.46 29.63
CA LEU A 251 -31.67 -18.57 30.67
C LEU A 251 -30.51 -18.02 31.53
N PHE A 252 -30.54 -16.72 31.85
CA PHE A 252 -30.57 -16.27 33.24
C PHE A 252 -31.15 -14.85 33.29
N GLU A 253 -32.33 -14.73 33.91
CA GLU A 253 -32.76 -13.53 34.61
C GLU A 253 -31.87 -13.34 35.84
N LEU A 254 -31.21 -12.18 35.92
CA LEU A 254 -31.23 -11.18 37.01
C LEU A 254 -30.26 -10.05 36.66
#